data_AF-A0A2E6XS72-F1
#
_entry.id   AF-A0A2E6XS72-F1
#
_cell.length_a   1.000
_cell.length_b   1.000
_cell.length_c   1.000
_cell.angle_alpha   90.00
_cell.angle_beta   90.00
_cell.angle_gamma   90.00
#
_symmetry.space_group_name_H-M   'P 1'
#
loop_
_entity.id
_entity.type
_entity.pdbx_description
1 polymer ?
#
loop_
_entity_poly.entity_id
_entity_poly.type
_entity_poly.pdbx_seq_one_letter_code
_entity_poly.pdbx_strand_id
1 'polypeptide(L)' 'MGSTVEQPVTRQDLEDELRRTVGGAGEKVEARRRGIVTVVVVGGAVALLVAYLLGRRIGRVRSTVVEIRRI' A
#
# COMPACT_ATOMS: atom_id res chain seq x y z
N MET A 1 -20.60 -40.15 17.48
CA MET A 1 -19.15 -40.09 17.18
C MET A 1 -18.86 -40.98 15.98
N GLY A 2 -18.80 -40.41 14.77
CA GLY A 2 -18.38 -41.14 13.57
C GLY A 2 -16.88 -41.00 13.40
N SER A 3 -16.16 -42.12 13.43
CA SER A 3 -14.75 -42.22 13.07
C SER A 3 -14.61 -41.93 11.57
N THR A 4 -14.00 -40.81 11.23
CA THR A 4 -13.56 -40.47 9.87
C THR A 4 -12.62 -41.57 9.39
N VAL A 5 -13.08 -42.37 8.43
CA VAL A 5 -12.20 -43.24 7.65
C VAL A 5 -11.30 -42.30 6.85
N GLU A 6 -10.04 -42.14 7.26
CA GLU A 6 -9.03 -41.42 6.49
C GLU A 6 -8.81 -42.18 5.18
N GLN A 7 -9.51 -41.75 4.13
CA GLN A 7 -9.17 -42.14 2.77
C GLN A 7 -7.79 -41.54 2.44
N PRO A 8 -6.87 -42.32 1.84
CA PRO A 8 -5.56 -41.82 1.49
C PRO A 8 -5.70 -40.64 0.53
N VAL A 9 -5.14 -39.49 0.94
CA VAL A 9 -5.14 -38.26 0.15
C VAL A 9 -4.45 -38.56 -1.18
N THR A 10 -5.20 -38.45 -2.28
CA THR A 10 -4.68 -38.73 -3.62
C THR A 10 -4.04 -37.45 -4.18
N ARG A 11 -3.12 -37.60 -5.13
CA ARG A 11 -2.48 -36.46 -5.81
C ARG A 11 -3.49 -35.49 -6.42
N GLN A 12 -4.63 -36.00 -6.89
CA GLN A 12 -5.72 -35.21 -7.45
C GLN A 12 -6.39 -34.32 -6.38
N ASP A 13 -6.62 -34.85 -5.18
CA ASP A 13 -7.21 -34.08 -4.07
C ASP A 13 -6.30 -32.90 -3.68
N LEU A 14 -4.97 -33.09 -3.71
CA LEU A 14 -4.01 -32.02 -3.46
C LEU A 14 -4.00 -30.97 -4.58
N GLU A 15 -4.11 -31.40 -5.83
CA GLU A 15 -4.12 -30.49 -6.98
C GLU A 15 -5.41 -29.65 -7.02
N ASP A 16 -6.55 -30.25 -6.68
CA ASP A 16 -7.84 -29.58 -6.59
C ASP A 16 -7.87 -28.56 -5.44
N GLU A 17 -7.39 -28.93 -4.24
CA GLU A 17 -7.36 -28.00 -3.09
C GLU A 17 -6.31 -26.89 -3.27
N LEU A 18 -5.18 -27.20 -3.91
CA LEU A 18 -4.18 -26.20 -4.29
C LEU A 18 -4.74 -25.23 -5.33
N ARG A 19 -5.43 -25.73 -6.37
CA ARG A 19 -6.05 -24.90 -7.39
C ARG A 19 -7.16 -24.03 -6.82
N ARG A 20 -7.95 -24.56 -5.89
CA ARG A 20 -9.00 -23.82 -5.16
C ARG A 20 -8.42 -22.70 -4.30
N THR A 21 -7.34 -22.99 -3.58
CA THR A 21 -6.71 -22.03 -2.66
C THR A 21 -5.89 -20.97 -3.39
N VAL A 22 -5.04 -21.40 -4.33
CA VAL A 22 -4.09 -20.53 -5.03
C VAL A 22 -4.74 -19.84 -6.23
N GLY A 23 -5.59 -20.54 -6.98
CA GLY A 23 -6.26 -20.00 -8.17
C GLY A 23 -7.13 -18.77 -7.86
N GLY A 24 -7.80 -18.77 -6.70
CA GLY A 24 -8.53 -17.60 -6.22
C GLY A 24 -7.68 -16.58 -5.44
N ALA A 25 -6.52 -16.98 -4.92
CA ALA A 25 -5.64 -16.08 -4.16
C ALA A 25 -4.77 -15.20 -5.06
N GLY A 26 -4.29 -15.70 -6.20
CA GLY A 26 -3.43 -14.95 -7.11
C GLY A 26 -4.07 -13.65 -7.62
N GLU A 27 -5.31 -13.74 -8.10
CA GLU A 27 -6.05 -12.58 -8.61
C GLU A 27 -6.37 -11.56 -7.50
N LYS A 28 -6.72 -12.05 -6.29
CA LYS A 28 -6.96 -11.19 -5.12
C LYS A 28 -5.69 -10.50 -4.64
N VAL A 29 -4.55 -11.18 -4.68
CA VAL A 29 -3.25 -10.63 -4.28
C VAL A 29 -2.80 -9.59 -5.29
N GLU A 30 -2.97 -9.82 -6.59
CA GLU A 30 -2.58 -8.86 -7.62
C GLU A 30 -3.43 -7.58 -7.58
N ALA A 31 -4.75 -7.74 -7.43
CA ALA A 31 -5.67 -6.61 -7.23
C ALA A 31 -5.33 -5.83 -5.95
N ARG A 32 -5.06 -6.53 -4.85
CA ARG A 32 -4.68 -5.89 -3.58
C ARG A 32 -3.32 -5.21 -3.65
N ARG A 33 -2.35 -5.79 -4.36
CA ARG A 33 -1.03 -5.21 -4.58
C ARG A 33 -1.14 -3.90 -5.36
N ARG A 34 -1.92 -3.87 -6.44
CA ARG A 34 -2.22 -2.63 -7.19
C ARG A 34 -2.87 -1.58 -6.29
N GLY A 35 -3.91 -1.96 -5.53
CA GLY A 35 -4.58 -1.04 -4.60
C GLY A 35 -3.65 -0.44 -3.55
N ILE A 36 -2.81 -1.26 -2.91
CA ILE A 36 -1.82 -0.80 -1.92
C ILE A 36 -0.83 0.18 -2.55
N VAL A 37 -0.28 -0.14 -3.72
CA VAL A 37 0.67 0.75 -4.42
C VAL A 37 0.01 2.10 -4.73
N THR A 38 -1.23 2.10 -5.23
CA THR A 38 -1.96 3.35 -5.50
C THR A 38 -2.16 4.17 -4.23
N VAL A 39 -2.58 3.55 -3.12
CA VAL A 39 -2.78 4.25 -1.84
C VAL A 39 -1.48 4.86 -1.33
N VAL A 40 -0.36 4.12 -1.41
CA VAL A 40 0.95 4.62 -0.98
C VAL A 40 1.40 5.81 -1.82
N VAL A 41 1.27 5.72 -3.14
CA VAL A 41 1.70 6.80 -4.05
C VAL A 41 0.84 8.05 -3.83
N VAL A 42 -0.48 7.91 -3.82
CA VAL A 42 -1.40 9.05 -3.64
C VAL A 42 -1.25 9.65 -2.24
N GLY A 43 -1.21 8.80 -1.20
CA GLY A 43 -1.01 9.25 0.17
C GLY A 43 0.32 9.96 0.37
N GLY A 44 1.41 9.44 -0.21
CA GLY A 44 2.73 10.06 -0.17
C GLY A 44 2.76 11.43 -0.86
N ALA A 45 2.16 11.54 -2.06
CA ALA A 45 2.08 12.82 -2.78
C ALA A 45 1.30 13.87 -2.00
N VAL A 46 0.17 13.50 -1.37
CA VAL A 46 -0.61 14.40 -0.51
C VAL A 46 0.18 14.84 0.71
N ALA A 47 0.87 13.90 1.39
CA ALA A 47 1.69 14.22 2.54
C ALA A 47 2.83 15.21 2.20
N LEU A 48 3.51 15.00 1.06
CA LEU A 48 4.54 15.93 0.56
C LEU A 48 3.96 17.31 0.24
N LEU A 49 2.80 17.37 -0.39
CA LEU A 49 2.12 18.63 -0.69
C LEU A 49 1.79 19.41 0.59
N VAL A 50 1.24 18.73 1.60
CA VAL A 50 0.95 19.32 2.91
C VAL A 50 2.24 19.85 3.55
N ALA A 51 3.29 19.03 3.61
CA ALA A 51 4.58 19.44 4.16
C ALA A 51 5.16 20.67 3.45
N TYR A 52 5.10 20.70 2.12
CA TYR A 52 5.54 21.85 1.32
C TYR A 52 4.71 23.10 1.61
N LEU A 53 3.39 23.00 1.69
CA LEU A 53 2.52 24.15 1.95
C LEU A 53 2.76 24.72 3.36
N LEU A 54 2.93 23.86 4.36
CA LEU A 54 3.29 24.27 5.73
C LEU A 54 4.64 24.98 5.74
N GLY A 55 5.66 24.39 5.12
CA GLY A 55 6.99 24.98 4.99
C GLY A 55 6.97 26.32 4.26
N ARG A 56 6.24 26.41 3.15
CA ARG A 56 6.07 27.65 2.36
C ARG A 56 5.35 28.74 3.16
N ARG A 57 4.35 28.39 3.97
CA ARG A 57 3.64 29.35 4.82
C ARG A 57 4.58 29.91 5.88
N ILE A 58 5.30 29.05 6.59
CA ILE A 58 6.22 29.45 7.66
C ILE A 58 7.41 30.25 7.09
N GLY A 59 7.98 29.81 5.97
CA GLY A 59 9.10 30.50 5.30
C GLY A 59 8.73 31.90 4.82
N ARG A 60 7.49 32.10 4.35
CA ARG A 60 7.00 33.43 3.96
C ARG A 60 6.83 34.37 5.15
N VAL A 61 6.37 33.87 6.30
CA VAL A 61 6.19 34.67 7.52
C VAL A 61 7.53 35.01 8.17
N ARG A 62 8.55 34.15 8.00
CA ARG A 62 9.91 34.37 8.50
C ARG A 62 10.83 35.11 7.53
N SER A 63 10.31 35.85 6.54
CA SER A 63 11.19 36.60 5.64
C SER A 63 12.03 37.59 6.45
N THR A 64 13.34 37.38 6.47
CA THR A 64 14.31 38.33 7.03
C THR A 64 14.08 39.68 6.35
N VAL A 65 13.70 40.69 7.12
CA VAL A 65 13.63 42.08 6.62
C VAL A 65 15.06 42.48 6.26
N VAL A 66 15.35 42.51 4.96
CA VAL A 66 16.65 42.98 4.49
C VAL A 66 16.52 44.49 4.31
N GLU A 67 16.98 45.25 5.30
CA GLU A 67 17.19 46.70 5.09
C GLU A 67 18.28 46.87 4.04
N ILE A 68 17.90 47.33 2.86
CA ILE A 68 18.83 47.65 1.79
C ILE A 68 19.55 48.95 2.19
N ARG A 69 20.74 48.81 2.79
CA ARG A 69 21.63 49.94 3.03
C ARG A 69 22.35 50.29 1.72
N ARG A 70 21.89 51.33 1.02
CA ARG A 70 22.68 51.93 -0.06
C ARG A 70 23.84 52.71 0.56
N ILE A 71 25.05 52.35 0.14
CA ILE A 71 26.27 53.15 0.29
C ILE A 71 26.40 54.10 -0.90
#